data_AF-A0A8B7YZL3-F1
#
_entry.id   AF-A0A8B7YZL3-F1
#
_cell.length_a   1.000
_cell.length_b   1.000
_cell.length_c   1.000
_cell.angle_alpha   90.00
_cell.angle_beta   90.00
_cell.angle_gamma   90.00
#
_symmetry.space_group_name_H-M   'P 1'
#
loop_
_entity.id
_entity.type
_entity.pdbx_description
1 polymer ?
#
loop_
_entity_poly.entity_id
_entity_poly.type
_entity_poly.pdbx_seq_one_letter_code
_entity_poly.pdbx_strand_id
1 'polypeptide(L)'
;MYKLCQSTGNAAGYCYNYKIYTGQRKGDLPATTQVVMDLKVNVVSTVMANKKGMPKDLQSFKLKRGKTAFQSVDLDIIGSLLAMVKRDKRNIHMLSTTADIRGSGKLDRTEEEKQKLTCVIEYNTLMGGR
;
A
#
# COMPACT_ATOMS: atom_id res chain seq x y z
N MET A 1 3.20 -19.48 -7.54
CA MET A 1 4.48 -18.85 -7.92
C MET A 1 4.25 -17.35 -7.99
N TYR A 2 4.97 -16.55 -7.20
CA TYR A 2 4.86 -15.09 -7.23
C TYR A 2 5.98 -14.53 -8.12
N LYS A 3 5.68 -13.53 -8.95
CA LYS A 3 6.66 -12.82 -9.79
C LYS A 3 6.70 -11.36 -9.34
N LEU A 4 7.89 -10.84 -9.04
CA LEU A 4 8.09 -9.42 -8.75
C LEU A 4 8.60 -8.77 -10.02
N CYS A 5 7.94 -7.73 -10.54
CA CYS A 5 8.39 -7.05 -11.74
C CYS A 5 8.68 -5.58 -11.43
N GLN A 6 9.77 -5.06 -11.98
CA GLN A 6 10.16 -3.66 -11.78
C GLN A 6 9.37 -2.76 -12.75
N SER A 7 8.76 -1.72 -12.20
CA SER A 7 7.85 -0.82 -12.92
C SER A 7 8.58 0.38 -13.54
N THR A 8 9.71 0.82 -12.99
CA THR A 8 10.43 2.03 -13.42
C THR A 8 11.96 1.85 -13.48
N GLY A 9 12.63 2.68 -14.30
CA GLY A 9 14.09 2.67 -14.48
C GLY A 9 14.57 1.77 -15.62
N ASN A 10 15.90 1.63 -15.78
CA ASN A 10 16.51 0.83 -16.87
C ASN A 10 16.17 -0.67 -16.80
N ALA A 11 15.70 -1.15 -15.65
CA ALA A 11 15.22 -2.51 -15.44
C ALA A 11 13.68 -2.62 -15.45
N ALA A 12 12.96 -1.60 -15.92
CA ALA A 12 11.53 -1.70 -16.19
C ALA A 12 11.26 -2.85 -17.19
N GLY A 13 10.36 -3.76 -16.82
CA GLY A 13 10.04 -4.96 -17.62
C GLY A 13 10.81 -6.23 -17.22
N TYR A 14 11.80 -6.15 -16.33
CA TYR A 14 12.41 -7.33 -15.73
C TYR A 14 11.52 -7.88 -14.62
N CYS A 15 11.32 -9.20 -14.64
CA CYS A 15 10.63 -9.92 -13.58
C CYS A 15 11.63 -10.80 -12.81
N TYR A 16 11.79 -10.50 -11.53
CA TYR A 16 12.56 -11.28 -10.59
C TYR A 16 11.72 -12.49 -10.15
N ASN A 17 12.30 -13.68 -10.32
CA ASN A 17 11.73 -14.92 -9.83
C ASN A 17 12.09 -15.11 -8.35
N TYR A 18 11.20 -14.70 -7.45
CA TYR A 18 11.34 -15.03 -6.04
C TYR A 18 10.47 -16.25 -5.70
N LYS A 19 11.09 -17.32 -5.18
CA LYS A 19 10.37 -18.40 -4.51
C LYS A 19 9.97 -17.94 -3.11
N ILE A 20 8.94 -17.10 -3.03
CA ILE A 20 8.32 -16.75 -1.74
C ILE A 20 7.52 -17.98 -1.31
N TYR A 21 8.14 -18.85 -0.51
CA TYR A 21 7.47 -19.98 0.12
C TYR A 21 6.57 -19.45 1.23
N THR A 22 5.25 -19.48 1.02
CA THR A 22 4.25 -19.16 2.05
C THR A 22 4.05 -20.33 3.03
N GLY A 23 5.14 -21.00 3.40
CA GLY A 23 5.14 -22.08 4.38
C GLY A 23 5.28 -21.51 5.78
N GLN A 24 4.14 -21.34 6.45
CA GLN A 24 3.96 -21.11 7.89
C GLN A 24 5.24 -20.77 8.68
N ARG A 25 5.47 -19.47 8.91
CA ARG A 25 6.27 -19.01 10.06
C ARG A 25 5.46 -18.06 10.94
N LYS A 26 5.71 -18.21 12.24
CA LYS A 26 4.97 -17.69 13.39
C LYS A 26 5.09 -16.17 13.47
N GLY A 27 4.28 -15.44 12.71
CA GLY A 27 4.19 -13.98 12.77
C GLY A 27 2.83 -13.50 12.28
N ASP A 28 2.26 -12.48 12.93
CA ASP A 28 0.93 -11.96 12.60
C ASP A 28 0.92 -10.99 11.41
N LEU A 29 2.07 -10.81 10.78
CA LEU A 29 2.29 -9.92 9.65
C LEU A 29 2.00 -10.63 8.32
N PRO A 30 1.33 -9.96 7.35
CA PRO A 30 1.06 -10.56 6.06
C PRO A 30 2.37 -10.89 5.31
N ALA A 31 2.36 -11.94 4.49
CA ALA A 31 3.56 -12.40 3.75
C ALA A 31 4.23 -11.29 2.92
N THR A 32 3.47 -10.30 2.45
CA THR A 32 3.97 -9.13 1.75
C THR A 32 4.85 -8.23 2.61
N THR A 33 4.56 -8.06 3.91
CA THR A 33 5.37 -7.21 4.80
C THR A 33 6.61 -7.93 5.32
N GLN A 34 6.61 -9.26 5.42
CA GLN A 34 7.83 -10.01 5.74
C GLN A 34 8.86 -9.97 4.61
N VAL A 35 8.42 -10.13 3.36
CA VAL A 35 9.31 -9.99 2.19
C VAL A 35 9.91 -8.58 2.14
N VAL A 36 9.17 -7.56 2.58
CA VAL A 36 9.69 -6.19 2.75
C VAL A 36 10.76 -6.12 3.83
N MET A 37 10.51 -6.73 4.99
CA MET A 37 11.48 -6.76 6.10
C MET A 37 12.82 -7.35 5.67
N ASP A 38 12.80 -8.40 4.85
CA ASP A 38 14.01 -9.07 4.37
C ASP A 38 14.73 -8.29 3.25
N LEU A 39 13.97 -7.58 2.40
CA LEU A 39 14.53 -6.91 1.21
C LEU A 39 14.82 -5.41 1.40
N LYS A 40 14.43 -4.78 2.53
CA LYS A 40 14.54 -3.32 2.77
C LYS A 40 14.00 -2.47 1.61
N VAL A 41 12.89 -2.88 1.02
CA VAL A 41 12.25 -2.18 -0.10
C VAL A 41 10.94 -1.55 0.32
N ASN A 42 10.60 -0.41 -0.28
CA ASN A 42 9.26 0.16 -0.11
C ASN A 42 8.24 -0.69 -0.88
N VAL A 43 7.13 -1.02 -0.23
CA VAL A 43 6.05 -1.76 -0.86
C VAL A 43 4.74 -1.04 -0.65
N VAL A 44 3.97 -0.98 -1.74
CA VAL A 44 2.59 -0.56 -1.76
C VAL A 44 1.77 -1.69 -2.35
N SER A 45 0.69 -2.09 -1.68
CA SER A 45 -0.17 -3.15 -2.17
C SER A 45 -1.63 -2.96 -1.77
N THR A 46 -2.54 -3.48 -2.58
CA THR A 46 -3.95 -3.62 -2.23
C THR A 46 -4.18 -4.95 -1.52
N VAL A 47 -4.98 -4.94 -0.45
CA VAL A 47 -5.30 -6.12 0.35
C VAL A 47 -6.80 -6.34 0.44
N MET A 48 -7.20 -7.58 0.74
CA MET A 48 -8.59 -7.90 1.08
C MET A 48 -8.93 -7.40 2.48
N ALA A 49 -10.17 -6.96 2.69
CA ALA A 49 -10.63 -6.42 3.97
C ALA A 49 -10.38 -7.38 5.15
N ASN A 50 -10.75 -8.65 4.99
CA ASN A 50 -10.64 -9.67 6.04
C ASN A 50 -9.27 -10.36 6.09
N LYS A 51 -8.23 -9.76 5.48
CA LYS A 51 -6.88 -10.35 5.50
C LYS A 51 -6.27 -10.19 6.90
N LYS A 52 -5.65 -11.25 7.42
CA LYS A 52 -4.88 -11.23 8.67
C LYS A 52 -3.86 -10.08 8.62
N GLY A 53 -3.84 -9.25 9.68
CA GLY A 53 -2.98 -8.07 9.78
C GLY A 53 -3.66 -6.73 9.45
N MET A 54 -4.87 -6.72 8.86
CA MET A 54 -5.64 -5.48 8.72
C MET A 54 -6.24 -5.05 10.07
N PRO A 55 -6.07 -3.79 10.52
CA PRO A 55 -6.66 -3.31 11.77
C PRO A 55 -8.17 -3.46 11.77
N LYS A 56 -8.75 -4.04 12.84
CA LYS A 56 -10.21 -4.27 12.94
C LYS A 56 -11.01 -2.98 12.84
N ASP A 57 -10.46 -1.89 13.37
CA ASP A 57 -11.06 -0.57 13.34
C ASP A 57 -11.22 -0.05 11.90
N LEU A 58 -10.28 -0.40 11.02
CA LEU A 58 -10.32 -0.06 9.60
C LEU A 58 -11.20 -1.02 8.77
N GLN A 59 -11.45 -2.25 9.25
CA GLN A 59 -12.29 -3.22 8.55
C GLN A 59 -13.78 -2.84 8.57
N SER A 60 -14.26 -2.41 9.74
CA SER A 60 -15.67 -2.06 9.96
C SER A 60 -15.98 -0.58 9.69
N PHE A 61 -14.97 0.24 9.43
CA PHE A 61 -15.13 1.68 9.26
C PHE A 61 -16.01 2.05 8.06
N LYS A 62 -17.11 2.75 8.32
CA LYS A 62 -18.03 3.27 7.29
C LYS A 62 -17.59 4.65 6.80
N LEU A 63 -16.74 4.68 5.78
CA LEU A 63 -16.32 5.92 5.12
C LEU A 63 -17.38 6.44 4.14
N LYS A 64 -17.54 7.76 4.08
CA LYS A 64 -18.23 8.43 2.97
C LYS A 64 -17.39 8.31 1.69
N ARG A 65 -18.04 8.26 0.52
CA ARG A 65 -17.35 8.20 -0.78
C ARG A 65 -16.35 9.35 -0.93
N GLY A 66 -15.15 9.04 -1.39
CA GLY A 66 -14.03 9.96 -1.53
C GLY A 66 -13.22 10.18 -0.25
N LYS A 67 -13.64 9.63 0.90
CA LYS A 67 -12.89 9.75 2.16
C LYS A 67 -11.91 8.59 2.34
N THR A 68 -10.89 8.87 3.13
CA THR A 68 -9.79 7.96 3.45
C THR A 68 -9.61 7.92 4.96
N ALA A 69 -9.41 6.73 5.52
CA ALA A 69 -8.92 6.52 6.87
C ALA A 69 -7.62 5.74 6.81
N PHE A 70 -6.70 6.00 7.72
CA PHE A 70 -5.44 5.29 7.77
C PHE A 70 -4.94 5.19 9.21
N GLN A 71 -4.07 4.22 9.44
CA GLN A 71 -3.34 4.01 10.67
C GLN A 71 -1.90 3.68 10.29
N SER A 72 -0.94 4.35 10.93
CA SER A 72 0.47 4.07 10.77
C SER A 72 1.06 3.56 12.08
N VAL A 73 2.08 2.72 11.97
CA VAL A 73 2.92 2.26 13.06
C VAL A 73 4.37 2.46 12.63
N ASP A 74 5.12 3.25 13.40
CA ASP A 74 6.54 3.43 13.18
C ASP A 74 7.29 2.17 13.65
N LEU A 75 8.08 1.58 12.75
CA LEU A 75 8.98 0.48 13.04
C LEU A 75 10.41 1.05 12.98
N ASP A 76 11.07 1.12 14.14
CA ASP A 76 12.37 1.78 14.36
C ASP A 76 13.43 1.52 13.27
N ILE A 77 13.45 0.32 12.68
CA ILE A 77 14.50 -0.11 11.74
C ILE A 77 14.09 0.04 10.26
N ILE A 78 12.78 0.09 9.96
CA ILE A 78 12.24 -0.15 8.60
C ILE A 78 11.36 1.02 8.12
N GLY A 79 11.13 2.02 8.97
CA GLY A 79 10.24 3.14 8.69
C GLY A 79 8.81 2.83 9.14
N SER A 80 7.81 3.44 8.53
CA SER A 80 6.43 3.39 9.01
C SER A 80 5.56 2.41 8.19
N LEU A 81 4.93 1.46 8.87
CA LEU A 81 3.90 0.60 8.26
C LEU A 81 2.55 1.32 8.30
N LEU A 82 1.98 1.57 7.14
CA LEU A 82 0.70 2.24 6.96
C LEU A 82 -0.36 1.23 6.48
N ALA A 83 -1.47 1.15 7.20
CA ALA A 83 -2.71 0.54 6.74
C ALA A 83 -3.73 1.64 6.38
N MET A 84 -4.31 1.59 5.19
CA MET A 84 -5.25 2.60 4.72
C MET A 84 -6.52 1.95 4.13
N VAL A 85 -7.65 2.62 4.32
CA VAL A 85 -8.92 2.33 3.64
C VAL A 85 -9.39 3.58 2.91
N LYS A 86 -9.65 3.45 1.61
CA LYS A 86 -10.22 4.49 0.77
C LYS A 86 -11.58 4.04 0.25
N ARG A 87 -12.60 4.89 0.41
CA ARG A 87 -13.92 4.64 -0.18
C ARG A 87 -14.01 5.27 -1.56
N ASP A 88 -14.01 4.45 -2.60
CA ASP A 88 -14.48 4.87 -3.92
C ASP A 88 -15.88 4.28 -4.19
N LYS A 89 -16.07 3.46 -5.25
CA LYS A 89 -17.31 2.67 -5.41
C LYS A 89 -17.45 1.59 -4.33
N ARG A 90 -16.32 1.03 -3.89
CA ARG A 90 -16.20 0.06 -2.80
C ARG A 90 -15.05 0.48 -1.87
N ASN A 91 -14.96 -0.13 -0.69
CA ASN A 91 -13.79 0.03 0.16
C ASN A 91 -12.59 -0.62 -0.52
N ILE A 92 -11.52 0.16 -0.67
CA ILE A 92 -10.21 -0.32 -1.12
C ILE A 92 -9.31 -0.28 0.10
N HIS A 93 -8.73 -1.42 0.45
CA HIS A 93 -7.79 -1.54 1.56
C HIS A 93 -6.37 -1.63 0.97
N MET A 94 -5.43 -0.89 1.55
CA MET A 94 -4.04 -0.85 1.11
C MET A 94 -3.11 -0.98 2.31
N LEU A 95 -1.99 -1.66 2.09
CA LEU A 95 -0.85 -1.68 2.99
C LEU A 95 0.34 -1.05 2.28
N SER A 96 1.02 -0.16 3.00
CA SER A 96 2.20 0.53 2.52
C SER A 96 3.28 0.55 3.61
N THR A 97 4.54 0.62 3.22
CA THR A 97 5.65 1.00 4.12
C THR A 97 6.03 2.48 4.01
N THR A 98 5.18 3.26 3.34
CA THR A 98 5.28 4.72 3.23
C THR A 98 4.03 5.37 3.82
N ALA A 99 4.21 6.27 4.79
CA ALA A 99 3.11 6.91 5.52
C ALA A 99 2.92 8.42 5.22
N ASP A 100 3.61 8.95 4.20
CA ASP A 100 3.58 10.39 3.92
C ASP A 100 2.33 10.84 3.15
N ILE A 101 1.96 12.11 3.34
CA ILE A 101 0.95 12.81 2.54
C ILE A 101 1.68 13.71 1.54
N ARG A 102 1.27 13.67 0.27
CA ARG A 102 1.81 14.47 -0.82
C ARG A 102 0.71 15.07 -1.69
N GLY A 103 1.07 16.17 -2.35
CA GLY A 103 0.29 16.76 -3.42
C GLY A 103 0.10 15.74 -4.56
N SER A 104 -1.13 15.56 -5.02
CA SER A 104 -1.43 14.57 -6.05
C SER A 104 -1.32 15.10 -7.49
N GLY A 105 -0.86 16.35 -7.67
CA GLY A 105 -0.80 17.03 -8.97
C GLY A 105 -2.17 17.30 -9.60
N LYS A 106 -3.27 17.02 -8.88
CA LYS A 106 -4.65 17.28 -9.31
C LYS A 106 -5.24 18.38 -8.44
N LEU A 107 -5.77 19.42 -9.06
CA LEU A 107 -6.46 20.49 -8.33
C LEU A 107 -7.88 20.06 -7.93
N ASP A 108 -8.39 20.66 -6.87
CA ASP A 108 -9.80 20.62 -6.53
C ASP A 108 -10.59 21.74 -7.22
N ARG A 109 -11.90 21.75 -7.02
CA ARG A 109 -12.79 22.81 -7.53
C ARG A 109 -12.44 24.20 -7.01
N THR A 110 -11.75 24.28 -5.86
CA THR A 110 -11.25 25.52 -5.25
C THR A 110 -9.86 25.90 -5.76
N GLU A 111 -9.34 25.23 -6.80
CA GLU A 111 -7.98 25.41 -7.34
C GLU A 111 -6.83 25.05 -6.39
N GLU A 112 -7.14 24.53 -5.20
CA GLU A 112 -6.14 23.99 -4.28
C GLU A 112 -5.68 22.58 -4.68
N GLU A 113 -4.43 22.24 -4.37
CA GLU A 113 -3.90 20.92 -4.70
C GLU A 113 -4.48 19.82 -3.80
N LYS A 114 -5.00 18.75 -4.41
CA LYS A 114 -5.51 17.59 -3.67
C LYS A 114 -4.37 16.83 -3.02
N GLN A 115 -4.35 16.84 -1.70
CA GLN A 115 -3.47 16.02 -0.87
C GLN A 115 -3.93 14.56 -0.86
N LYS A 116 -2.99 13.62 -1.02
CA LYS A 116 -3.21 12.17 -0.95
C LYS A 116 -2.03 11.48 -0.27
N LEU A 117 -2.27 10.33 0.34
CA LEU A 117 -1.18 9.48 0.82
C LEU A 117 -0.29 9.05 -0.35
N THR A 118 1.02 9.09 -0.15
CA THR A 118 2.05 8.77 -1.14
C THR A 118 1.81 7.39 -1.76
N CYS A 119 1.41 6.42 -0.94
CA CYS A 119 1.07 5.07 -1.41
C CYS A 119 -0.07 5.05 -2.45
N VAL A 120 -1.04 5.95 -2.37
CA VAL A 120 -2.11 6.05 -3.39
C VAL A 120 -1.58 6.64 -4.68
N ILE A 121 -0.66 7.59 -4.60
CA ILE A 121 -0.03 8.20 -5.77
C ILE A 121 0.84 7.16 -6.46
N GLU A 122 1.74 6.52 -5.72
CA GLU A 122 2.64 5.47 -6.20
C GLU A 122 1.88 4.28 -6.79
N TYR A 123 0.80 3.82 -6.15
CA TYR A 123 -0.01 2.74 -6.71
C TYR A 123 -0.57 3.10 -8.09
N ASN A 124 -1.14 4.31 -8.24
CA ASN A 124 -1.75 4.71 -9.50
C ASN A 124 -0.71 4.91 -10.62
N THR A 125 0.48 5.42 -10.29
CA THR A 125 1.57 5.59 -11.26
C THR A 125 2.15 4.26 -11.70
N LEU A 126 2.35 3.32 -10.76
CA LEU A 126 3.02 2.05 -11.03
C LEU A 126 2.09 0.98 -11.62
N MET A 127 0.80 1.02 -11.30
CA MET A 127 -0.19 0.01 -11.73
C MET A 127 -0.97 0.42 -12.98
N GLY A 128 -0.50 1.45 -13.72
CA GLY A 128 -0.96 1.74 -15.08
C GLY A 128 -2.37 2.30 -15.19
N GLY A 129 -2.86 3.03 -14.18
CA GLY A 129 -4.14 3.72 -14.27
C GLY A 129 -4.09 4.94 -15.20
N ARG A 130 -4.05 4.69 -16.52
CA ARG A 130 -4.34 5.68 -17.57
C ARG A 130 -5.84 5.81 -17.77
#